data_AF-A0A3P7JQE1-F1
#
_entry.id   AF-A0A3P7JQE1-F1
#
_cell.length_a   1.000
_cell.length_b   1.000
_cell.length_c   1.000
_cell.angle_alpha   90.00
_cell.angle_beta   90.00
_cell.angle_gamma   90.00
#
_symmetry.space_group_name_H-M   'P 1'
#
loop_
_entity.id
_entity.type
_entity.pdbx_description
1 polymer ?
#
loop_
_entity_poly.entity_id
_entity_poly.type
_entity_poly.pdbx_seq_one_letter_code
_entity_poly.pdbx_strand_id
1 'polypeptide(L)'
;EVNPTWSDEKLFQEARRIVIAQIQHITYNEFVPIIVGKDNLRRYSLDLQTNGYDSRYDMNIDSSTLNVFASVVGQFFLALFPDHISLTDSFGNHKRDEPLGKVFNEPSFIYQRNRFDAVLRFLTQTPIMKPGLHLTPELRNAFKKGQFGHGIDMAAFLIQMGRDHGIPSYLQWRRYCNLDNAQSFASMSNNVSKILGCCCSCGFFALGKARLIRAGYHTRYLLQFLPSINASLLERFYESPEDVDLIVGGLAETPSRGALLGPTLSCLFAEQMQKVGRIRI
;
A
#
# COMPACT_ATOMS: atom_id res chain seq x y z
N GLU A 1 -14.98 37.27 2.77
CA GLU A 1 -13.86 38.20 3.03
C GLU A 1 -13.13 38.62 1.76
N VAL A 2 -12.54 37.69 0.98
CA VAL A 2 -11.81 38.04 -0.26
C VAL A 2 -12.72 38.44 -1.42
N ASN A 3 -13.84 37.73 -1.62
CA ASN A 3 -14.83 38.03 -2.67
C ASN A 3 -16.23 38.17 -2.06
N PRO A 4 -16.59 39.35 -1.50
CA PRO A 4 -17.84 39.53 -0.76
C PRO A 4 -19.12 39.41 -1.61
N THR A 5 -19.00 39.57 -2.93
CA THR A 5 -20.14 39.58 -3.87
C THR A 5 -20.44 38.22 -4.49
N TRP A 6 -19.66 37.18 -4.18
CA TRP A 6 -19.90 35.85 -4.70
C TRP A 6 -21.11 35.20 -4.01
N SER A 7 -21.91 34.48 -4.79
CA SER A 7 -22.97 33.63 -4.25
C SER A 7 -22.39 32.40 -3.55
N ASP A 8 -23.20 31.78 -2.68
CA ASP A 8 -22.83 30.56 -1.96
C ASP A 8 -22.40 29.42 -2.91
N GLU A 9 -23.09 29.25 -4.05
CA GLU A 9 -22.72 28.25 -5.06
C GLU A 9 -21.34 28.51 -5.64
N LYS A 10 -21.02 29.77 -5.94
CA LYS A 10 -19.70 30.12 -6.47
C LYS A 10 -18.62 29.90 -5.41
N LEU A 11 -18.88 30.26 -4.16
CA LEU A 11 -17.97 30.00 -3.05
C LEU A 11 -17.73 28.49 -2.88
N PHE A 12 -18.78 27.67 -2.93
CA PHE A 12 -18.67 26.21 -2.85
C PHE A 12 -17.85 25.62 -3.99
N GLN A 13 -18.16 25.96 -5.25
CA GLN A 13 -17.44 25.38 -6.39
C GLN A 13 -15.97 25.80 -6.43
N GLU A 14 -15.64 27.05 -6.11
CA GLU A 14 -14.25 27.50 -6.07
C GLU A 14 -13.48 26.85 -4.91
N ALA A 15 -14.08 26.74 -3.73
CA ALA A 15 -13.47 26.00 -2.61
C ALA A 15 -13.26 24.51 -2.98
N ARG A 16 -14.26 23.88 -3.59
CA ARG A 16 -14.18 22.50 -4.08
C ARG A 16 -13.06 22.34 -5.12
N ARG A 17 -12.91 23.28 -6.06
CA ARG A 17 -11.88 23.25 -7.09
C ARG A 17 -10.48 23.31 -6.49
N ILE A 18 -10.28 24.16 -5.48
CA ILE A 18 -9.00 24.28 -4.75
C ILE A 18 -8.68 22.99 -3.99
N VAL A 19 -9.63 22.42 -3.25
CA VAL A 19 -9.41 21.17 -2.51
C VAL A 19 -9.09 20.00 -3.46
N ILE A 20 -9.78 19.91 -4.60
CA ILE A 20 -9.47 18.91 -5.63
C ILE A 20 -8.03 19.08 -6.13
N ALA A 21 -7.61 20.31 -6.44
CA ALA A 21 -6.25 20.60 -6.89
C ALA A 21 -5.19 20.24 -5.82
N GLN A 22 -5.48 20.50 -4.54
CA GLN A 22 -4.60 20.10 -3.43
C GLN A 22 -4.44 18.59 -3.34
N ILE A 23 -5.55 17.84 -3.41
CA ILE A 23 -5.53 16.37 -3.38
C ILE A 23 -4.75 15.82 -4.58
N GLN A 24 -4.98 16.36 -5.78
CA GLN A 24 -4.25 15.95 -6.98
C GLN A 24 -2.75 16.24 -6.85
N HIS A 25 -2.38 17.44 -6.39
CA HIS A 25 -0.98 17.80 -6.20
C HIS A 25 -0.28 16.86 -5.22
N ILE A 26 -0.85 16.63 -4.04
CA ILE A 26 -0.29 15.70 -3.05
C ILE A 26 -0.21 14.27 -3.63
N THR A 27 -1.25 13.85 -4.36
CA THR A 27 -1.30 12.50 -4.96
C THR A 27 -0.17 12.29 -5.97
N TYR A 28 -0.02 13.16 -6.97
CA TYR A 28 0.95 12.94 -8.05
C TYR A 28 2.38 13.39 -7.68
N ASN A 29 2.52 14.39 -6.81
CA ASN A 29 3.84 14.93 -6.44
C ASN A 29 4.51 14.14 -5.31
N GLU A 30 3.73 13.65 -4.33
CA GLU A 30 4.27 13.04 -3.12
C GLU A 30 3.95 11.56 -3.04
N PHE A 31 2.69 11.18 -3.28
CA PHE A 31 2.23 9.83 -3.01
C PHE A 31 2.59 8.82 -4.11
N VAL A 32 2.18 9.06 -5.37
CA VAL A 32 2.43 8.16 -6.51
C VAL A 32 3.92 7.84 -6.69
N PRO A 33 4.85 8.80 -6.62
CA PRO A 33 6.29 8.53 -6.72
C PRO A 33 6.82 7.49 -5.74
N ILE A 34 6.33 7.53 -4.49
CA ILE A 34 6.73 6.59 -3.44
C ILE A 34 6.15 5.20 -3.71
N ILE A 35 4.94 5.11 -4.27
CA ILE A 35 4.29 3.82 -4.56
C ILE A 35 4.94 3.08 -5.73
N VAL A 36 5.16 3.77 -6.86
CA VAL A 36 5.54 3.11 -8.12
C VAL A 36 7.04 3.18 -8.42
N GLY A 37 7.77 4.08 -7.76
CA GLY A 37 9.20 4.30 -7.98
C GLY A 37 9.53 5.08 -9.26
N LYS A 38 10.79 5.54 -9.37
CA LYS A 38 11.24 6.43 -10.44
C LYS A 38 11.17 5.83 -11.84
N ASP A 39 11.38 4.53 -11.97
CA ASP A 39 11.39 3.86 -13.27
C ASP A 39 9.99 3.85 -13.89
N ASN A 40 8.96 3.53 -13.10
CA ASN A 40 7.57 3.58 -13.57
C ASN A 40 7.07 5.01 -13.77
N LEU A 41 7.52 5.99 -12.97
CA LEU A 41 7.18 7.40 -13.23
C LEU A 41 7.60 7.82 -14.64
N ARG A 42 8.82 7.47 -15.07
CA ARG A 42 9.31 7.78 -16.42
C ARG A 42 8.59 6.99 -17.49
N ARG A 43 8.42 5.67 -17.27
CA ARG A 43 7.76 4.77 -18.23
C ARG A 43 6.32 5.19 -18.54
N TYR A 44 5.60 5.66 -17.53
CA TYR A 44 4.21 6.09 -17.66
C TYR A 44 4.06 7.61 -17.80
N SER A 45 5.15 8.37 -17.90
CA SER A 45 5.15 9.83 -18.00
C SER A 45 4.29 10.50 -16.91
N LEU A 46 4.47 10.05 -15.67
CA LEU A 46 3.81 10.57 -14.46
C LEU A 46 4.66 11.63 -13.74
N ASP A 47 5.81 11.96 -14.31
CA ASP A 47 6.65 13.06 -13.86
C ASP A 47 5.93 14.40 -14.01
N LEU A 48 5.94 15.18 -12.94
CA LEU A 48 5.35 16.53 -12.93
C LEU A 48 6.35 17.56 -13.43
N GLN A 49 5.85 18.57 -14.14
CA GLN A 49 6.64 19.75 -14.47
C GLN A 49 6.86 20.58 -13.22
N THR A 50 8.04 21.15 -13.06
CA THR A 50 8.36 22.01 -11.90
C THR A 50 7.69 23.38 -11.99
N ASN A 51 7.38 23.84 -13.20
CA ASN A 51 6.74 25.12 -13.49
C ASN A 51 5.83 24.98 -14.73
N GLY A 52 4.80 25.81 -14.82
CA GLY A 52 3.91 25.86 -15.98
C GLY A 52 2.70 24.93 -15.85
N TYR A 53 1.98 24.78 -16.97
CA TYR A 53 0.80 23.93 -17.07
C TYR A 53 1.15 22.61 -17.76
N ASP A 54 0.52 21.52 -17.32
CA ASP A 54 0.62 20.25 -18.04
C ASP A 54 -0.24 20.31 -19.31
N SER A 55 0.36 20.07 -20.47
CA SER A 55 -0.34 20.04 -21.76
C SER A 55 -0.71 18.62 -22.20
N ARG A 56 -0.52 17.61 -21.35
CA ARG A 56 -0.74 16.19 -21.65
C ARG A 56 -2.20 15.76 -21.48
N TYR A 57 -3.13 16.71 -21.38
CA TYR A 57 -4.56 16.43 -21.39
C TYR A 57 -4.96 15.74 -22.70
N ASP A 58 -5.62 14.59 -22.62
CA ASP A 58 -6.10 13.85 -23.79
C ASP A 58 -7.50 13.28 -23.56
N MET A 59 -8.47 13.82 -24.30
CA MET A 59 -9.88 13.44 -24.22
C MET A 59 -10.17 12.04 -24.78
N ASN A 60 -9.24 11.44 -25.52
CA ASN A 60 -9.42 10.10 -26.10
C ASN A 60 -9.03 8.98 -25.12
N ILE A 61 -8.45 9.34 -23.97
CA ILE A 61 -8.09 8.38 -22.94
C ILE A 61 -9.33 7.99 -22.15
N ASP A 62 -9.49 6.70 -21.88
CA ASP A 62 -10.50 6.24 -20.95
C ASP A 62 -9.98 6.31 -19.50
N SER A 63 -10.44 7.30 -18.74
CA SER A 63 -10.11 7.46 -17.31
C SER A 63 -10.90 6.57 -16.35
N SER A 64 -11.68 5.62 -16.87
CA SER A 64 -12.37 4.64 -16.02
C SER A 64 -11.39 3.89 -15.11
N THR A 65 -11.87 3.54 -13.93
CA THR A 65 -11.12 2.68 -13.01
C THR A 65 -11.06 1.28 -13.59
N LEU A 66 -9.84 0.77 -13.78
CA LEU A 66 -9.59 -0.60 -14.20
C LEU A 66 -10.16 -1.57 -13.17
N ASN A 67 -10.83 -2.62 -13.64
CA ASN A 67 -11.38 -3.66 -12.76
C ASN A 67 -10.30 -4.23 -11.81
N VAL A 68 -9.13 -4.57 -12.37
CA VAL A 68 -7.97 -5.07 -11.60
C VAL A 68 -7.49 -4.08 -10.54
N PHE A 69 -7.62 -2.78 -10.79
CA PHE A 69 -7.24 -1.76 -9.82
C PHE A 69 -8.23 -1.69 -8.68
N ALA A 70 -9.52 -1.65 -8.98
CA ALA A 70 -10.60 -1.57 -7.99
C ALA A 70 -10.65 -2.81 -7.08
N SER A 71 -10.53 -4.01 -7.65
CA SER A 71 -10.72 -5.27 -6.93
C SER A 71 -9.45 -5.81 -6.26
N VAL A 72 -8.26 -5.53 -6.81
CA VAL A 72 -7.02 -6.16 -6.34
C VAL A 72 -5.93 -5.14 -6.02
N VAL A 73 -5.44 -4.39 -7.02
CA VAL A 73 -4.22 -3.58 -6.84
C VAL A 73 -4.43 -2.52 -5.76
N GLY A 74 -5.58 -1.84 -5.76
CA GLY A 74 -5.93 -0.83 -4.78
C GLY A 74 -6.15 -1.37 -3.37
N GLN A 75 -6.10 -2.68 -3.14
CA GLN A 75 -6.32 -3.29 -1.82
C GLN A 75 -5.02 -3.45 -1.02
N PHE A 76 -3.85 -3.15 -1.62
CA PHE A 76 -2.55 -3.26 -0.94
C PHE A 76 -2.45 -2.42 0.35
N PHE A 77 -3.22 -1.33 0.44
CA PHE A 77 -3.25 -0.45 1.61
C PHE A 77 -3.63 -1.20 2.89
N LEU A 78 -4.43 -2.27 2.79
CA LEU A 78 -4.83 -3.09 3.92
C LEU A 78 -3.62 -3.76 4.61
N ALA A 79 -2.53 -4.01 3.87
CA ALA A 79 -1.27 -4.53 4.41
C ALA A 79 -0.37 -3.47 5.07
N LEU A 80 -0.73 -2.18 4.98
CA LEU A 80 0.04 -1.08 5.57
C LEU A 80 -0.40 -0.73 7.00
N PHE A 81 -1.57 -1.20 7.41
CA PHE A 81 -2.14 -0.90 8.73
C PHE A 81 -1.29 -1.51 9.85
N PRO A 82 -0.90 -0.74 10.88
CA PRO A 82 -0.27 -1.28 12.07
C PRO A 82 -1.29 -1.97 12.98
N ASP A 83 -0.81 -2.89 13.84
CA ASP A 83 -1.66 -3.63 14.77
C ASP A 83 -2.29 -2.77 15.89
N HIS A 84 -1.73 -1.59 16.14
CA HIS A 84 -2.18 -0.67 17.19
C HIS A 84 -1.97 0.79 16.77
N ILE A 85 -2.77 1.68 17.35
CA ILE A 85 -2.59 3.12 17.30
C ILE A 85 -1.85 3.55 18.56
N SER A 86 -0.67 4.14 18.39
CA SER A 86 0.11 4.69 19.49
C SER A 86 -0.29 6.12 19.77
N LEU A 87 -0.75 6.39 20.99
CA LEU A 87 -1.25 7.70 21.38
C LEU A 87 -0.21 8.44 22.17
N THR A 88 0.16 9.60 21.64
CA THR A 88 1.13 10.52 22.22
C THR A 88 0.46 11.80 22.71
N ASP A 89 0.99 12.37 23.80
CA ASP A 89 0.56 13.69 24.25
C ASP A 89 1.15 14.82 23.39
N SER A 90 0.86 16.07 23.77
CA SER A 90 1.36 17.27 23.08
C SER A 90 2.89 17.39 23.10
N PHE A 91 3.57 16.72 24.02
CA PHE A 91 5.02 16.72 24.16
C PHE A 91 5.68 15.52 23.44
N GLY A 92 4.89 14.69 22.76
CA GLY A 92 5.37 13.48 22.09
C GLY A 92 5.62 12.32 23.05
N ASN A 93 5.24 12.43 24.33
CA ASN A 93 5.39 11.31 25.26
C ASN A 93 4.31 10.28 24.98
N HIS A 94 4.73 9.02 24.90
CA HIS A 94 3.82 7.88 24.80
C HIS A 94 2.89 7.84 26.01
N LYS A 95 1.59 7.67 25.74
CA LYS A 95 0.57 7.49 26.77
C LYS A 95 0.05 6.06 26.79
N ARG A 96 -0.35 5.55 25.63
CA ARG A 96 -1.05 4.27 25.51
C ARG A 96 -1.09 3.81 24.06
N ASP A 97 -1.04 2.49 23.87
CA ASP A 97 -1.39 1.86 22.60
C ASP A 97 -2.81 1.31 22.67
N GLU A 98 -3.60 1.59 21.62
CA GLU A 98 -4.93 1.02 21.44
C GLU A 98 -4.88 0.01 20.29
N PRO A 99 -5.29 -1.25 20.50
CA PRO A 99 -5.37 -2.22 19.43
C PRO A 99 -6.25 -1.71 18.29
N LEU A 100 -5.83 -1.91 17.04
CA LEU A 100 -6.56 -1.42 15.86
C LEU A 100 -8.03 -1.88 15.89
N GLY A 101 -8.30 -3.12 16.27
CA GLY A 101 -9.66 -3.65 16.36
C GLY A 101 -10.62 -2.96 17.32
N LYS A 102 -10.10 -2.21 18.31
CA LYS A 102 -10.96 -1.42 19.22
C LYS A 102 -11.32 -0.04 18.67
N VAL A 103 -10.52 0.46 17.73
CA VAL A 103 -10.64 1.82 17.17
C VAL A 103 -11.14 1.80 15.74
N PHE A 104 -10.99 0.67 15.05
CA PHE A 104 -11.43 0.48 13.68
C PHE A 104 -12.95 0.53 13.59
N ASN A 105 -13.48 1.43 12.74
CA ASN A 105 -14.92 1.71 12.64
C ASN A 105 -15.58 2.17 13.96
N GLU A 106 -14.85 2.83 14.87
CA GLU A 106 -15.39 3.36 16.12
C GLU A 106 -15.35 4.90 16.15
N PRO A 107 -16.37 5.61 15.65
CA PRO A 107 -16.36 7.07 15.56
C PRO A 107 -16.27 7.78 16.90
N SER A 108 -16.78 7.18 17.99
CA SER A 108 -16.74 7.80 19.32
C SER A 108 -15.31 8.06 19.80
N PHE A 109 -14.34 7.30 19.28
CA PHE A 109 -12.94 7.43 19.60
C PHE A 109 -12.40 8.84 19.33
N ILE A 110 -12.72 9.44 18.19
CA ILE A 110 -12.15 10.75 17.81
C ILE A 110 -12.79 11.94 18.53
N TYR A 111 -14.04 11.79 19.01
CA TYR A 111 -14.76 12.83 19.73
C TYR A 111 -14.36 12.97 21.20
N GLN A 112 -13.62 11.99 21.73
CA GLN A 112 -13.08 12.09 23.08
C GLN A 112 -11.98 13.16 23.14
N ARG A 113 -11.85 13.79 24.30
CA ARG A 113 -10.89 14.88 24.53
C ARG A 113 -9.48 14.49 24.11
N ASN A 114 -8.85 15.36 23.30
CA ASN A 114 -7.47 15.24 22.80
C ASN A 114 -7.19 14.00 21.90
N ARG A 115 -8.19 13.23 21.49
CA ARG A 115 -7.96 12.06 20.61
C ARG A 115 -7.70 12.45 19.17
N PHE A 116 -8.38 13.48 18.64
CA PHE A 116 -8.14 13.95 17.28
C PHE A 116 -6.66 14.34 17.06
N ASP A 117 -6.11 15.18 17.93
CA ASP A 117 -4.69 15.59 17.84
C ASP A 117 -3.74 14.40 18.01
N ALA A 118 -4.07 13.46 18.90
CA ALA A 118 -3.27 12.25 19.08
C ALA A 118 -3.28 11.36 17.83
N VAL A 119 -4.40 11.26 17.12
CA VAL A 119 -4.50 10.55 15.84
C VAL A 119 -3.68 11.26 14.76
N LEU A 120 -3.73 12.59 14.67
CA LEU A 120 -2.90 13.34 13.74
C LEU A 120 -1.39 13.14 14.00
N ARG A 121 -0.97 13.15 15.28
CA ARG A 121 0.42 12.81 15.65
C ARG A 121 0.77 11.39 15.28
N PHE A 122 -0.12 10.43 15.55
CA PHE A 122 0.08 9.05 15.14
C PHE A 122 0.30 8.92 13.62
N LEU A 123 -0.58 9.52 12.81
CA LEU A 123 -0.49 9.49 11.34
C LEU A 123 0.78 10.14 10.78
N THR A 124 1.39 11.07 11.51
CA THR A 124 2.60 11.80 11.08
C THR A 124 3.90 11.24 11.66
N GLN A 125 3.84 10.54 12.79
CA GLN A 125 5.03 10.07 13.52
C GLN A 125 5.23 8.56 13.44
N THR A 126 4.16 7.79 13.22
CA THR A 126 4.24 6.33 13.21
C THR A 126 4.51 5.82 11.80
N PRO A 127 5.54 5.00 11.58
CA PRO A 127 5.78 4.40 10.28
C PRO A 127 4.71 3.37 9.93
N ILE A 128 4.37 3.28 8.65
CA ILE A 128 3.48 2.26 8.11
C ILE A 128 4.10 0.86 8.22
N MET A 129 3.27 -0.18 8.19
CA MET A 129 3.77 -1.52 7.93
C MET A 129 4.25 -1.64 6.48
N LYS A 130 5.29 -2.44 6.26
CA LYS A 130 5.74 -2.76 4.91
C LYS A 130 4.69 -3.62 4.20
N PRO A 131 4.39 -3.39 2.90
CA PRO A 131 3.55 -4.31 2.15
C PRO A 131 4.11 -5.72 2.20
N GLY A 132 3.21 -6.71 2.23
CA GLY A 132 3.58 -8.11 2.25
C GLY A 132 2.36 -9.01 2.40
N LEU A 133 2.61 -10.32 2.48
CA LEU A 133 1.57 -11.33 2.78
C LEU A 133 1.22 -11.39 4.26
N HIS A 134 0.82 -10.26 4.81
CA HIS A 134 0.35 -10.16 6.18
C HIS A 134 -0.77 -9.12 6.24
N LEU A 135 -1.67 -9.32 7.20
CA LEU A 135 -2.69 -8.37 7.59
C LEU A 135 -2.74 -8.39 9.12
N THR A 136 -3.18 -7.28 9.72
CA THR A 136 -3.36 -7.21 11.16
C THR A 136 -4.37 -8.28 11.62
N PRO A 137 -4.27 -8.79 12.87
CA PRO A 137 -5.21 -9.78 13.39
C PRO A 137 -6.67 -9.33 13.31
N GLU A 138 -6.91 -8.02 13.39
CA GLU A 138 -8.23 -7.42 13.19
C GLU A 138 -8.76 -7.70 11.78
N LEU A 139 -7.99 -7.32 10.75
CA LEU A 139 -8.39 -7.53 9.35
C LEU A 139 -8.41 -9.02 8.98
N ARG A 140 -7.55 -9.84 9.57
CA ARG A 140 -7.46 -11.27 9.26
C ARG A 140 -8.57 -12.12 9.89
N ASN A 141 -9.05 -11.79 11.09
CA ASN A 141 -9.93 -12.69 11.84
C ASN A 141 -11.20 -12.03 12.42
N ALA A 142 -11.20 -10.71 12.59
CA ALA A 142 -12.19 -10.03 13.43
C ALA A 142 -12.90 -8.87 12.73
N PHE A 143 -12.65 -8.64 11.44
CA PHE A 143 -13.26 -7.53 10.73
C PHE A 143 -14.79 -7.61 10.78
N LYS A 144 -15.42 -6.54 11.29
CA LYS A 144 -16.88 -6.45 11.49
C LYS A 144 -17.44 -7.59 12.35
N LYS A 145 -16.65 -8.14 13.27
CA LYS A 145 -17.12 -9.11 14.25
C LYS A 145 -18.19 -8.46 15.13
N GLY A 146 -19.44 -8.67 14.75
CA GLY A 146 -20.60 -8.27 15.54
C GLY A 146 -20.81 -9.21 16.73
N GLN A 147 -21.99 -9.15 17.33
CA GLN A 147 -22.36 -10.00 18.47
C GLN A 147 -22.39 -11.50 18.14
N PHE A 148 -22.48 -11.86 16.85
CA PHE A 148 -22.62 -13.24 16.35
C PHE A 148 -21.29 -14.01 16.22
N GLY A 149 -20.19 -13.50 16.77
CA GLY A 149 -19.00 -14.30 17.08
C GLY A 149 -18.05 -14.62 15.93
N HIS A 150 -18.41 -14.34 14.67
CA HIS A 150 -17.55 -14.57 13.51
C HIS A 150 -17.19 -13.25 12.81
N GLY A 151 -15.89 -12.98 12.68
CA GLY A 151 -15.37 -11.88 11.87
C GLY A 151 -15.12 -12.33 10.43
N ILE A 152 -15.06 -11.37 9.52
CA ILE A 152 -14.69 -11.62 8.12
C ILE A 152 -13.17 -11.68 8.02
N ASP A 153 -12.66 -12.70 7.36
CA ASP A 153 -11.26 -12.79 6.99
C ASP A 153 -11.00 -11.96 5.73
N MET A 154 -10.40 -10.79 5.89
CA MET A 154 -10.20 -9.87 4.78
C MET A 154 -9.20 -10.41 3.75
N ALA A 155 -8.21 -11.21 4.15
CA ALA A 155 -7.29 -11.80 3.17
C ALA A 155 -7.99 -12.86 2.30
N ALA A 156 -8.85 -13.69 2.89
CA ALA A 156 -9.68 -14.62 2.13
C ALA A 156 -10.68 -13.88 1.23
N PHE A 157 -11.28 -12.81 1.75
CA PHE A 157 -12.20 -11.96 0.99
C PHE A 157 -11.53 -11.31 -0.23
N LEU A 158 -10.31 -10.78 -0.10
CA LEU A 158 -9.57 -10.19 -1.21
C LEU A 158 -9.23 -11.21 -2.31
N ILE A 159 -8.84 -12.43 -1.92
CA ILE A 159 -8.62 -13.53 -2.87
C ILE A 159 -9.94 -13.85 -3.59
N GLN A 160 -11.03 -14.02 -2.83
CA GLN A 160 -12.33 -14.34 -3.40
C GLN A 160 -12.87 -13.21 -4.30
N MET A 161 -12.64 -11.95 -3.94
CA MET A 161 -13.00 -10.77 -4.75
C MET A 161 -12.26 -10.78 -6.09
N GLY A 162 -10.96 -11.07 -6.09
CA GLY A 162 -10.20 -11.21 -7.33
C GLY A 162 -10.80 -12.28 -8.26
N ARG A 163 -11.20 -13.43 -7.69
CA ARG A 163 -11.82 -14.54 -8.43
C ARG A 163 -13.21 -14.19 -8.95
N ASP A 164 -14.04 -13.56 -8.12
CA ASP A 164 -15.40 -13.12 -8.47
C ASP A 164 -15.38 -12.10 -9.61
N HIS A 165 -14.42 -11.18 -9.57
CA HIS A 165 -14.19 -10.18 -10.63
C HIS A 165 -13.51 -10.74 -11.89
N GLY A 166 -13.21 -12.05 -11.94
CA GLY A 166 -12.56 -12.70 -13.07
C GLY A 166 -11.15 -12.16 -13.35
N ILE A 167 -10.42 -11.72 -12.30
CA ILE A 167 -9.08 -11.20 -12.45
C ILE A 167 -8.12 -12.33 -12.83
N PRO A 168 -7.37 -12.20 -13.95
CA PRO A 168 -6.38 -13.20 -14.33
C PRO A 168 -5.32 -13.41 -13.25
N SER A 169 -4.65 -14.56 -13.34
CA SER A 169 -3.60 -14.91 -12.39
C SER A 169 -2.40 -13.97 -12.45
N TYR A 170 -1.61 -14.02 -11.39
CA TYR A 170 -0.42 -13.21 -11.20
C TYR A 170 0.55 -13.26 -12.39
N LEU A 171 0.83 -14.46 -12.93
CA LEU A 171 1.78 -14.61 -14.05
C LEU A 171 1.25 -13.99 -15.35
N GLN A 172 -0.08 -13.97 -15.55
CA GLN A 172 -0.66 -13.28 -16.70
C GLN A 172 -0.45 -11.76 -16.63
N TRP A 173 -0.54 -11.18 -15.44
CA TRP A 173 -0.23 -9.76 -15.25
C TRP A 173 1.26 -9.44 -15.36
N ARG A 174 2.14 -10.37 -14.95
CA ARG A 174 3.58 -10.24 -15.22
C ARG A 174 3.87 -10.18 -16.72
N ARG A 175 3.25 -11.06 -17.52
CA ARG A 175 3.32 -11.00 -19.00
C ARG A 175 2.84 -9.66 -19.53
N TYR A 176 1.67 -9.20 -19.07
CA TYR A 176 1.10 -7.91 -19.47
C TYR A 176 2.06 -6.75 -19.20
N CYS A 177 2.73 -6.75 -18.04
CA CYS A 177 3.72 -5.73 -17.66
C CYS A 177 5.11 -5.92 -18.31
N ASN A 178 5.29 -6.92 -19.18
CA ASN A 178 6.58 -7.31 -19.77
C ASN A 178 7.65 -7.64 -18.72
N LEU A 179 7.27 -8.41 -17.70
CA LEU A 179 8.15 -8.89 -16.63
C LEU A 179 8.50 -10.36 -16.82
N ASP A 180 9.65 -10.78 -16.27
CA ASP A 180 10.09 -12.18 -16.31
C ASP A 180 9.04 -13.09 -15.68
N ASN A 181 8.66 -14.18 -16.36
CA ASN A 181 7.73 -15.15 -15.81
C ASN A 181 8.46 -16.28 -15.10
N ALA A 182 7.77 -16.86 -14.12
CA ALA A 182 8.22 -18.05 -13.43
C ALA A 182 7.56 -19.28 -14.05
N GLN A 183 8.31 -20.36 -14.20
CA GLN A 183 7.82 -21.65 -14.73
C GLN A 183 7.60 -22.68 -13.61
N SER A 184 8.02 -22.36 -12.38
CA SER A 184 7.92 -23.20 -11.19
C SER A 184 7.79 -22.36 -9.93
N PHE A 185 7.22 -22.92 -8.87
CA PHE A 185 7.11 -22.25 -7.57
C PHE A 185 8.49 -21.85 -7.02
N ALA A 186 9.53 -22.65 -7.25
CA ALA A 186 10.91 -22.30 -6.90
C ALA A 186 11.39 -21.03 -7.64
N SER A 187 11.13 -20.91 -8.95
CA SER A 187 11.48 -19.72 -9.71
C SER A 187 10.64 -18.49 -9.31
N MET A 188 9.39 -18.67 -8.88
CA MET A 188 8.58 -17.59 -8.29
C MET A 188 9.21 -17.08 -7.00
N SER A 189 9.66 -17.98 -6.12
CA SER A 189 10.30 -17.62 -4.86
C SER A 189 11.59 -16.82 -5.10
N ASN A 190 12.35 -17.09 -6.16
CA ASN A 190 13.52 -16.29 -6.55
C ASN A 190 13.18 -14.86 -7.00
N ASN A 191 12.05 -14.67 -7.69
CA ASN A 191 11.55 -13.34 -8.06
C ASN A 191 11.03 -12.55 -6.84
N VAL A 192 10.58 -13.28 -5.83
CA VAL A 192 10.09 -12.78 -4.53
C VAL A 192 11.24 -12.51 -3.54
N SER A 193 12.40 -13.18 -3.67
CA SER A 193 13.48 -13.21 -2.67
C SER A 193 14.74 -12.39 -3.04
N LYS A 194 14.67 -11.40 -3.93
CA LYS A 194 15.86 -10.62 -4.37
C LYS A 194 16.50 -9.71 -3.28
N ILE A 195 16.31 -9.97 -1.98
CA ILE A 195 16.95 -9.26 -0.85
C ILE A 195 18.01 -10.13 -0.14
N LEU A 196 18.84 -10.87 -0.88
CA LEU A 196 20.11 -11.37 -0.33
C LEU A 196 21.36 -10.82 -1.05
N GLY A 197 21.20 -9.94 -2.04
CA GLY A 197 22.32 -9.56 -2.93
C GLY A 197 22.75 -8.09 -2.98
N CYS A 198 22.13 -7.16 -2.25
CA CYS A 198 22.47 -5.73 -2.41
C CYS A 198 22.43 -4.91 -1.11
N CYS A 199 23.03 -5.45 -0.05
CA CYS A 199 23.47 -4.64 1.09
C CYS A 199 24.98 -4.80 1.31
N CYS A 200 25.77 -4.69 0.23
CA CYS A 200 27.24 -4.70 0.30
C CYS A 200 27.84 -3.30 0.53
N SER A 201 27.02 -2.26 0.65
CA SER A 201 27.50 -0.88 0.86
C SER A 201 26.93 -0.17 2.11
N CYS A 202 26.15 -0.86 2.94
CA CYS A 202 25.85 -0.41 4.31
C CYS A 202 26.57 -1.34 5.29
N GLY A 203 27.72 -0.92 5.79
CA GLY A 203 28.64 -1.71 6.63
C GLY A 203 28.10 -2.06 8.01
N PHE A 204 27.06 -2.90 8.09
CA PHE A 204 26.48 -3.34 9.37
C PHE A 204 26.22 -4.84 9.50
N PHE A 205 26.58 -5.67 8.53
CA PHE A 205 26.38 -7.13 8.60
C PHE A 205 27.69 -7.91 8.75
N ALA A 206 28.28 -7.82 9.94
CA ALA A 206 29.28 -8.80 10.40
C ALA A 206 29.30 -8.89 11.94
N LEU A 207 28.14 -9.10 12.57
CA LEU A 207 28.11 -9.47 14.00
C LEU A 207 27.15 -10.64 14.19
N GLY A 208 27.73 -11.81 14.49
CA GLY A 208 27.01 -13.04 14.75
C GLY A 208 26.03 -12.92 15.93
N LYS A 209 25.02 -13.80 15.89
CA LYS A 209 23.85 -13.89 16.81
C LYS A 209 24.17 -13.69 18.31
N ALA A 210 25.38 -14.02 18.76
CA ALA A 210 25.76 -13.95 20.16
C ALA A 210 25.98 -12.51 20.71
N ARG A 211 26.21 -11.50 19.87
CA ARG A 211 26.53 -10.13 20.35
C ARG A 211 25.31 -9.19 20.44
N LEU A 212 24.20 -9.51 19.80
CA LEU A 212 22.97 -8.69 19.81
C LEU A 212 22.24 -8.69 21.16
N ILE A 213 22.41 -9.74 21.97
CA ILE A 213 21.75 -9.86 23.29
C ILE A 213 22.32 -8.85 24.31
N ARG A 214 23.58 -8.40 24.15
CA ARG A 214 24.22 -7.44 25.07
C ARG A 214 23.86 -5.98 24.79
N ALA A 215 23.25 -5.66 23.64
CA ALA A 215 22.98 -4.28 23.23
C ALA A 215 21.56 -3.79 23.56
N GLY A 216 20.78 -4.52 24.36
CA GLY A 216 19.48 -4.06 24.86
C GLY A 216 18.39 -3.88 23.80
N TYR A 217 18.63 -4.24 22.54
CA TYR A 217 17.60 -4.24 21.51
C TYR A 217 16.61 -5.37 21.78
N HIS A 218 15.37 -5.01 22.09
CA HIS A 218 14.25 -5.93 22.19
C HIS A 218 14.21 -6.82 20.94
N THR A 219 14.50 -8.10 21.13
CA THR A 219 14.50 -9.17 20.12
C THR A 219 13.13 -9.44 19.48
N ARG A 220 12.09 -8.65 19.81
CA ARG A 220 10.76 -8.72 19.17
C ARG A 220 10.72 -8.23 17.73
N TYR A 221 11.64 -7.36 17.31
CA TYR A 221 11.66 -6.84 15.93
C TYR A 221 12.46 -7.70 14.95
N LEU A 222 13.26 -8.66 15.43
CA LEU A 222 14.08 -9.55 14.59
C LEU A 222 13.30 -10.75 14.04
N LEU A 223 12.09 -11.00 14.51
CA LEU A 223 11.19 -12.05 14.01
C LEU A 223 10.21 -11.57 12.94
N GLN A 224 10.23 -10.29 12.56
CA GLN A 224 9.43 -9.74 11.47
C GLN A 224 10.13 -9.87 10.10
N PHE A 225 10.93 -10.93 9.98
CA PHE A 225 11.57 -11.38 8.76
C PHE A 225 10.98 -12.75 8.39
N LEU A 226 9.86 -12.75 7.69
CA LEU A 226 9.58 -13.80 6.71
C LEU A 226 9.49 -13.15 5.32
N PRO A 227 10.59 -12.61 4.76
CA PRO A 227 10.58 -12.11 3.40
C PRO A 227 10.93 -13.27 2.48
N SER A 228 9.95 -14.11 2.23
CA SER A 228 9.87 -14.91 1.01
C SER A 228 8.63 -15.78 1.16
N ILE A 229 7.71 -15.71 0.20
CA ILE A 229 6.91 -16.89 -0.09
C ILE A 229 7.88 -18.07 -0.17
N ASN A 230 7.74 -19.03 0.74
CA ASN A 230 8.38 -20.32 0.58
C ASN A 230 7.66 -21.02 -0.58
N ALA A 231 8.40 -21.48 -1.59
CA ALA A 231 7.82 -22.24 -2.70
C ALA A 231 6.92 -23.37 -2.18
N SER A 232 7.33 -24.04 -1.09
CA SER A 232 6.55 -25.10 -0.45
C SER A 232 5.21 -24.66 0.12
N LEU A 233 5.05 -23.39 0.47
CA LEU A 233 3.77 -22.84 0.93
C LEU A 233 2.81 -22.67 -0.24
N LEU A 234 3.28 -22.15 -1.39
CA LEU A 234 2.44 -22.05 -2.59
C LEU A 234 2.08 -23.41 -3.16
N GLU A 235 3.05 -24.34 -3.20
CA GLU A 235 2.84 -25.73 -3.64
C GLU A 235 1.75 -26.45 -2.82
N ARG A 236 1.51 -26.01 -1.58
CA ARG A 236 0.45 -26.57 -0.74
C ARG A 236 -0.95 -26.06 -1.12
N PHE A 237 -1.06 -24.84 -1.65
CA PHE A 237 -2.34 -24.16 -1.87
C PHE A 237 -2.72 -24.02 -3.33
N TYR A 238 -1.77 -24.10 -4.25
CA TYR A 238 -1.98 -23.97 -5.70
C TYR A 238 -1.43 -25.21 -6.41
N GLU A 239 -2.18 -25.72 -7.38
CA GLU A 239 -1.75 -26.85 -8.21
C GLU A 239 -0.66 -26.42 -9.19
N SER A 240 -0.80 -25.22 -9.78
CA SER A 240 0.14 -24.63 -10.72
C SER A 240 0.59 -23.22 -10.30
N PRO A 241 1.84 -22.81 -10.63
CA PRO A 241 2.27 -21.40 -10.56
C PRO A 241 1.35 -20.43 -11.32
N GLU A 242 0.68 -20.92 -12.36
CA GLU A 242 -0.27 -20.14 -13.18
C GLU A 242 -1.59 -19.88 -12.46
N ASP A 243 -1.87 -20.53 -11.33
CA ASP A 243 -3.13 -20.36 -10.58
C ASP A 243 -3.02 -19.31 -9.47
N VAL A 244 -1.81 -18.81 -9.20
CA VAL A 244 -1.56 -17.89 -8.08
C VAL A 244 -2.33 -16.58 -8.30
N ASP A 245 -3.20 -16.24 -7.35
CA ASP A 245 -4.01 -15.03 -7.38
C ASP A 245 -3.11 -13.78 -7.40
N LEU A 246 -3.51 -12.75 -8.17
CA LEU A 246 -2.71 -11.52 -8.34
C LEU A 246 -2.36 -10.85 -7.00
N ILE A 247 -3.29 -10.80 -6.04
CA ILE A 247 -3.02 -10.16 -4.74
C ILE A 247 -1.92 -10.89 -3.97
N VAL A 248 -1.89 -12.23 -4.07
CA VAL A 248 -0.90 -13.07 -3.37
C VAL A 248 0.47 -12.91 -4.02
N GLY A 249 0.55 -13.09 -5.34
CA GLY A 249 1.81 -12.93 -6.06
C GLY A 249 2.35 -11.50 -5.97
N GLY A 250 1.49 -10.51 -6.16
CA GLY A 250 1.87 -9.09 -6.17
C GLY A 250 2.34 -8.55 -4.83
N LEU A 251 1.69 -8.89 -3.71
CA LEU A 251 2.13 -8.48 -2.37
C LEU A 251 3.38 -9.24 -1.91
N ALA A 252 3.66 -10.41 -2.49
CA ALA A 252 4.85 -11.17 -2.18
C ALA A 252 6.10 -10.68 -2.91
N GLU A 253 5.96 -9.90 -3.98
CA GLU A 253 7.11 -9.36 -4.68
C GLU A 253 7.98 -8.48 -3.78
N THR A 254 9.29 -8.58 -3.96
CA THR A 254 10.21 -7.60 -3.38
C THR A 254 9.92 -6.22 -3.99
N PRO A 255 9.77 -5.16 -3.17
CA PRO A 255 9.59 -3.81 -3.68
C PRO A 255 10.69 -3.38 -4.65
N SER A 256 10.31 -2.66 -5.70
CA SER A 256 11.29 -2.10 -6.65
C SER A 256 12.14 -1.02 -5.98
N ARG A 257 13.31 -0.70 -6.55
CA ARG A 257 14.22 0.28 -5.93
C ARG A 257 13.54 1.64 -5.81
N GLY A 258 13.35 2.10 -4.57
CA GLY A 258 12.69 3.38 -4.28
C GLY A 258 11.18 3.38 -4.51
N ALA A 259 10.57 2.20 -4.67
CA ALA A 259 9.13 2.00 -4.71
C ALA A 259 8.68 1.28 -3.43
N LEU A 260 7.43 1.51 -3.03
CA LEU A 260 6.79 0.76 -1.95
C LEU A 260 6.35 -0.63 -2.43
N LEU A 261 5.91 -0.74 -3.69
CA LEU A 261 5.36 -1.96 -4.27
C LEU A 261 6.37 -2.73 -5.15
N GLY A 262 6.08 -4.01 -5.35
CA GLY A 262 6.77 -4.85 -6.32
C GLY A 262 6.48 -4.45 -7.77
N PRO A 263 7.30 -4.91 -8.73
CA PRO A 263 7.23 -4.49 -10.14
C PRO A 263 5.84 -4.69 -10.78
N THR A 264 5.11 -5.77 -10.46
CA THR A 264 3.79 -6.04 -11.05
C THR A 264 2.75 -5.07 -10.53
N LEU A 265 2.64 -4.91 -9.20
CA LEU A 265 1.66 -3.98 -8.63
C LEU A 265 2.01 -2.52 -8.96
N SER A 266 3.30 -2.14 -8.99
CA SER A 266 3.73 -0.80 -9.40
C SER A 266 3.37 -0.49 -10.86
N CYS A 267 3.51 -1.46 -11.77
CA CYS A 267 3.11 -1.33 -13.19
C CYS A 267 1.62 -1.01 -13.31
N LEU A 268 0.76 -1.83 -12.70
CA LEU A 268 -0.70 -1.67 -12.77
C LEU A 268 -1.18 -0.40 -12.04
N PHE A 269 -0.53 -0.06 -10.93
CA PHE A 269 -0.84 1.18 -10.20
C PHE A 269 -0.46 2.42 -11.03
N ALA A 270 0.71 2.42 -11.67
CA ALA A 270 1.15 3.51 -12.53
C ALA A 270 0.24 3.69 -13.75
N GLU A 271 -0.19 2.60 -14.38
CA GLU A 271 -1.13 2.63 -15.50
C GLU A 271 -2.46 3.30 -15.11
N GLN A 272 -3.05 2.90 -13.98
CA GLN A 272 -4.28 3.53 -13.51
C GLN A 272 -4.10 5.04 -13.27
N MET A 273 -2.99 5.43 -12.64
CA MET A 273 -2.69 6.84 -12.36
C MET A 273 -2.44 7.63 -13.64
N GLN A 274 -1.83 7.02 -14.66
CA GLN A 274 -1.63 7.67 -15.96
C GLN A 274 -2.98 7.98 -16.63
N LYS A 275 -3.91 7.02 -16.65
CA LYS A 275 -5.24 7.21 -17.24
C LYS A 275 -6.02 8.34 -16.55
N VAL A 276 -5.94 8.43 -15.22
CA VAL A 276 -6.65 9.45 -14.45
C VAL A 276 -5.97 10.83 -14.54
N GLY A 277 -4.63 10.86 -14.55
CA GLY A 277 -3.86 12.10 -14.57
C GLY A 277 -4.06 12.89 -15.87
N ARG A 278 -4.14 12.20 -17.00
CA ARG A 278 -4.27 12.83 -18.33
C ARG A 278 -5.64 13.43 -18.67
N ILE A 279 -6.62 13.37 -17.77
CA ILE A 279 -7.95 13.97 -17.99
C ILE A 279 -8.30 14.98 -16.90
N ARG A 280 -7.50 15.08 -15.85
CA ARG A 280 -7.86 15.84 -14.64
C ARG A 280 -6.82 16.87 -14.19
N ILE A 281 -5.66 16.92 -14.84
CA ILE A 281 -4.55 17.84 -14.53
C ILE A 281 -4.52 18.93 -15.60
#